data_AF-A0A8H3H9D8-F1
#
_entry.id   AF-A0A8H3H9D8-F1
#
_cell.length_a   1.000
_cell.length_b   1.000
_cell.length_c   1.000
_cell.angle_alpha   90.00
_cell.angle_beta   90.00
_cell.angle_gamma   90.00
#
_symmetry.space_group_name_H-M   'P 1'
#
loop_
_entity.id
_entity.type
_entity.pdbx_description
1 polymer ?
#
loop_
_entity_poly.entity_id
_entity_poly.type
_entity_poly.pdbx_seq_one_letter_code
_entity_poly.pdbx_strand_id
1 'polypeptide(L)'
;MESCHEFISITSKVGSLANVLKIMDLYAPVFRRACPEPSDKFVNLPQKLTSTGLLDLNLKYYATFDVIQSVITHRPMFFRYNLDFISPQDEELLDAENGPGLRWLIGVPDRLVFVLGKMNNLFEDYGNHVDPGMVRELEEDIEACKPIIFSNQEDDPNLVLGRLVVQESWRLLGYVYLYMGLCGAESSDARVVKVQKMFMRLLSGVKPRRNPDSFLLFPMLVLGVATSSLSDQSILLARLWGVSECNKLGTMGNDVVRILNDVWARTVGRSAVWSDLRKACLRIIGV
;
A
#
# COMPACT_ATOMS: atom_id res chain seq x y z
N MET A 1 -11.84 -11.42 -18.18
CA MET A 1 -11.53 -10.64 -16.96
C MET A 1 -12.22 -11.18 -15.71
N GLU A 2 -13.28 -11.98 -15.85
CA GLU A 2 -14.21 -12.38 -14.78
C GLU A 2 -13.54 -12.86 -13.46
N SER A 3 -12.37 -13.52 -13.50
CA SER A 3 -11.66 -14.02 -12.30
C SER A 3 -10.32 -13.34 -11.98
N CYS A 4 -9.97 -12.19 -12.58
CA CYS A 4 -8.66 -11.56 -12.40
C CYS A 4 -8.35 -11.25 -10.92
N HIS A 5 -9.30 -10.62 -10.22
CA HIS A 5 -9.15 -10.31 -8.80
C HIS A 5 -9.02 -11.57 -7.93
N GLU A 6 -9.74 -12.65 -8.25
CA GLU A 6 -9.66 -13.93 -7.54
C GLU A 6 -8.26 -14.53 -7.67
N PHE A 7 -7.73 -14.58 -8.89
CA PHE A 7 -6.39 -15.11 -9.15
C PHE A 7 -5.29 -14.30 -8.46
N ILE A 8 -5.33 -12.97 -8.55
CA ILE A 8 -4.31 -12.13 -7.89
C ILE A 8 -4.45 -12.21 -6.36
N SER A 9 -5.67 -12.21 -5.82
CA SER A 9 -5.93 -12.31 -4.38
C SER A 9 -5.51 -13.66 -3.80
N ILE A 10 -5.84 -14.76 -4.47
CA ILE A 10 -5.41 -16.11 -4.07
C ILE A 10 -3.89 -16.20 -4.15
N THR A 11 -3.29 -15.77 -5.26
CA THR A 11 -1.83 -15.81 -5.43
C THR A 11 -1.12 -14.97 -4.39
N SER A 12 -1.68 -13.83 -3.99
CA SER A 12 -1.13 -13.00 -2.90
C SER A 12 -1.08 -13.72 -1.56
N LYS A 13 -1.94 -14.73 -1.34
CA LYS A 13 -1.95 -15.54 -0.11
C LYS A 13 -1.07 -16.78 -0.20
N VAL A 14 -0.95 -17.40 -1.37
CA VAL A 14 -0.32 -18.73 -1.51
C VAL A 14 0.93 -18.78 -2.37
N GLY A 15 1.18 -17.76 -3.19
CA GLY A 15 2.34 -17.65 -4.08
C GLY A 15 3.25 -16.48 -3.70
N SER A 16 4.45 -16.44 -4.29
CA SER A 16 5.48 -15.43 -4.01
C SER A 16 5.10 -14.06 -4.56
N LEU A 17 5.73 -13.01 -4.05
CA LEU A 17 5.53 -11.65 -4.59
C LEU A 17 5.92 -11.58 -6.07
N ALA A 18 6.98 -12.29 -6.48
CA ALA A 18 7.34 -12.41 -7.91
C ALA A 18 6.23 -13.06 -8.75
N ASN A 19 5.53 -14.07 -8.23
CA ASN A 19 4.42 -14.70 -8.94
C ASN A 19 3.24 -13.75 -9.06
N VAL A 20 2.92 -12.99 -8.00
CA VAL A 20 1.88 -11.96 -8.05
C VAL A 20 2.20 -10.93 -9.15
N LEU A 21 3.42 -10.40 -9.18
CA LEU A 21 3.84 -9.43 -10.19
C LEU A 21 3.81 -9.98 -11.62
N LYS A 22 4.22 -11.25 -11.82
CA LYS A 22 4.12 -11.92 -13.13
C LYS A 22 2.67 -12.10 -13.58
N ILE A 23 1.77 -12.42 -12.66
CA ILE A 23 0.35 -12.55 -12.96
C ILE A 23 -0.22 -11.18 -13.34
N MET A 24 0.14 -10.11 -12.64
CA MET A 24 -0.28 -8.77 -13.02
C MET A 24 0.20 -8.40 -14.42
N ASP A 25 1.48 -8.61 -14.72
CA ASP A 25 2.05 -8.38 -16.05
C ASP A 25 1.29 -9.15 -17.15
N LEU A 26 0.97 -10.42 -16.89
CA LEU A 26 0.17 -11.25 -17.79
C LEU A 26 -1.25 -10.69 -18.01
N TYR A 27 -1.87 -10.13 -16.97
CA TYR A 27 -3.21 -9.54 -17.06
C TYR A 27 -3.19 -8.09 -17.56
N ALA A 28 -2.04 -7.41 -17.63
CA ALA A 28 -1.96 -6.00 -18.03
C ALA A 28 -2.64 -5.72 -19.40
N PRO A 29 -2.40 -6.50 -20.48
CA PRO A 29 -3.07 -6.26 -21.76
C PRO A 29 -4.58 -6.57 -21.72
N VAL A 30 -5.04 -7.40 -20.77
CA VAL A 30 -6.46 -7.69 -20.57
C VAL A 30 -7.11 -6.56 -19.78
N PHE A 31 -6.44 -6.06 -18.73
CA PHE A 31 -6.82 -4.86 -17.99
C PHE A 31 -7.05 -3.70 -18.96
N ARG A 32 -6.03 -3.38 -19.76
CA ARG A 32 -6.11 -2.23 -20.67
C ARG A 32 -7.24 -2.33 -21.69
N ARG A 33 -7.51 -3.51 -22.23
CA ARG A 33 -8.58 -3.74 -23.22
C ARG A 33 -9.99 -3.65 -22.64
N ALA A 34 -10.15 -3.89 -21.35
CA ALA A 34 -11.43 -3.79 -20.67
C ALA A 34 -11.72 -2.37 -20.16
N CYS A 35 -10.72 -1.48 -20.14
CA CYS A 35 -10.93 -0.06 -19.87
C CYS A 35 -11.65 0.62 -21.05
N PRO A 36 -12.71 1.43 -20.80
CA PRO A 36 -13.45 2.13 -21.85
C PRO A 36 -12.62 3.20 -22.59
N GLU A 37 -11.55 3.69 -21.99
CA GLU A 37 -10.68 4.72 -22.56
C GLU A 37 -9.93 4.18 -23.80
N PRO A 38 -9.86 4.95 -24.91
CA PRO A 38 -9.11 4.58 -26.12
C PRO A 38 -7.66 4.22 -25.81
N SER A 39 -7.07 3.25 -26.51
CA SER A 39 -5.77 2.65 -26.15
C SER A 39 -4.60 3.64 -26.02
N ASP A 40 -4.67 4.78 -26.70
CA ASP A 40 -3.70 5.87 -26.68
C ASP A 40 -3.87 6.84 -25.49
N LYS A 41 -4.94 6.69 -24.71
CA LYS A 41 -5.22 7.48 -23.50
C LYS A 41 -4.86 6.73 -22.23
N PHE A 42 -4.55 7.48 -21.17
CA PHE A 42 -4.38 6.91 -19.84
C PHE A 42 -5.71 6.46 -19.25
N VAL A 43 -5.66 5.39 -18.45
CA VAL A 43 -6.82 4.92 -17.70
C VAL A 43 -7.14 5.92 -16.59
N ASN A 44 -8.40 6.31 -16.44
CA ASN A 44 -8.83 7.24 -15.38
C ASN A 44 -8.93 6.49 -14.04
N LEU A 45 -7.98 6.73 -13.13
CA LEU A 45 -7.92 6.04 -11.84
C LEU A 45 -9.12 6.38 -10.94
N PRO A 46 -9.49 7.66 -10.71
CA PRO A 46 -10.69 8.01 -9.95
C PRO A 46 -11.92 7.22 -10.38
N GLN A 47 -12.20 7.19 -11.69
CA GLN A 47 -13.33 6.47 -12.24
C GLN A 47 -13.24 4.97 -11.91
N LYS A 48 -12.06 4.33 -12.01
CA LYS A 48 -11.95 2.90 -11.66
C LYS A 48 -12.15 2.64 -10.18
N LEU A 49 -11.74 3.56 -9.31
CA LEU A 49 -11.96 3.43 -7.86
C LEU A 49 -13.43 3.63 -7.48
N THR A 50 -14.15 4.53 -8.16
CA THR A 50 -15.53 4.91 -7.82
C THR A 50 -16.60 4.13 -8.61
N SER A 51 -16.23 3.36 -9.62
CA SER A 51 -17.18 2.54 -10.40
C SER A 51 -17.87 1.47 -9.55
N THR A 52 -19.17 1.28 -9.74
CA THR A 52 -20.05 0.46 -8.87
C THR A 52 -20.48 -0.87 -9.48
N GLY A 53 -20.14 -1.18 -10.74
CA GLY A 53 -20.51 -2.41 -11.41
C GLY A 53 -19.67 -3.63 -10.99
N LEU A 54 -20.24 -4.83 -11.10
CA LEU A 54 -19.55 -6.09 -10.76
C LEU A 54 -18.32 -6.37 -11.65
N LEU A 55 -18.39 -6.00 -12.95
CA LEU A 55 -17.24 -6.09 -13.85
C LEU A 55 -16.11 -5.12 -13.42
N ASP A 56 -16.47 -4.03 -12.74
CA ASP A 56 -15.54 -3.00 -12.28
C ASP A 56 -14.72 -3.46 -11.08
N LEU A 57 -15.15 -4.49 -10.34
CA LEU A 57 -14.35 -5.03 -9.23
C LEU A 57 -12.99 -5.53 -9.69
N ASN A 58 -12.93 -6.22 -10.84
CA ASN A 58 -11.69 -6.74 -11.41
C ASN A 58 -10.75 -5.61 -11.85
N LEU A 59 -11.31 -4.58 -12.50
CA LEU A 59 -10.55 -3.41 -12.96
C LEU A 59 -10.01 -2.62 -11.77
N LYS A 60 -10.87 -2.36 -10.78
CA LYS A 60 -10.52 -1.69 -9.54
C LYS A 60 -9.42 -2.42 -8.79
N TYR A 61 -9.56 -3.73 -8.63
CA TYR A 61 -8.55 -4.55 -7.97
C TYR A 61 -7.20 -4.47 -8.67
N TYR A 62 -7.19 -4.58 -10.01
CA TYR A 62 -5.96 -4.44 -10.77
C TYR A 62 -5.33 -3.06 -10.57
N ALA A 63 -6.10 -1.98 -10.74
CA ALA A 63 -5.60 -0.61 -10.62
C ALA A 63 -5.08 -0.30 -9.19
N THR A 64 -5.82 -0.70 -8.16
CA THR A 64 -5.40 -0.55 -6.77
C THR A 64 -4.11 -1.32 -6.49
N PHE A 65 -4.01 -2.57 -6.95
CA PHE A 65 -2.81 -3.36 -6.71
C PHE A 65 -1.63 -2.84 -7.53
N ASP A 66 -1.86 -2.27 -8.72
CA ASP A 66 -0.83 -1.66 -9.55
C ASP A 66 -0.19 -0.44 -8.87
N VAL A 67 -1.04 0.40 -8.25
CA VAL A 67 -0.58 1.51 -7.41
C VAL A 67 0.22 1.01 -6.21
N ILE A 68 -0.31 0.02 -5.46
CA ILE A 68 0.31 -0.47 -4.24
C ILE A 68 1.63 -1.22 -4.53
N GLN A 69 1.68 -2.03 -5.60
CA GLN A 69 2.89 -2.79 -5.94
C GLN A 69 4.06 -1.85 -6.25
N SER A 70 3.79 -0.71 -6.89
CA SER A 70 4.80 0.33 -7.15
C SER A 70 5.42 0.82 -5.84
N VAL A 71 4.59 1.12 -4.84
CA VAL A 71 5.02 1.57 -3.51
C VAL A 71 5.89 0.51 -2.82
N ILE A 72 5.40 -0.73 -2.72
CA ILE A 72 6.03 -1.77 -1.90
C ILE A 72 7.23 -2.46 -2.57
N THR A 73 7.46 -2.22 -3.86
CA THR A 73 8.61 -2.79 -4.60
C THR A 73 9.56 -1.72 -5.15
N HIS A 74 9.15 -0.45 -5.07
CA HIS A 74 9.82 0.68 -5.72
C HIS A 74 10.06 0.44 -7.22
N ARG A 75 9.09 -0.19 -7.89
CA ARG A 75 9.03 -0.37 -9.35
C ARG A 75 8.01 0.61 -9.92
N PRO A 76 8.12 0.98 -11.21
CA PRO A 76 7.04 1.71 -11.88
C PRO A 76 5.72 0.96 -11.80
N MET A 77 4.61 1.70 -11.90
CA MET A 77 3.32 1.10 -12.17
C MET A 77 3.33 0.44 -13.55
N PHE A 78 2.50 -0.58 -13.75
CA PHE A 78 2.26 -1.16 -15.07
C PHE A 78 1.59 -0.15 -16.00
N PHE A 79 0.76 0.73 -15.45
CA PHE A 79 0.11 1.80 -16.20
C PHE A 79 0.31 3.15 -15.54
N ARG A 80 0.48 4.16 -16.38
CA ARG A 80 0.29 5.55 -16.00
C ARG A 80 -1.21 5.87 -16.02
N TYR A 81 -1.67 6.54 -14.96
CA TYR A 81 -3.08 6.86 -14.78
C TYR A 81 -3.38 8.34 -14.98
N ASN A 82 -4.56 8.65 -15.53
CA ASN A 82 -5.16 9.97 -15.40
C ASN A 82 -5.78 10.11 -13.99
N LEU A 83 -5.58 11.26 -13.36
CA LEU A 83 -6.04 11.60 -12.02
C LEU A 83 -7.16 12.65 -12.01
N ASP A 84 -7.62 13.09 -13.18
CA ASP A 84 -8.72 14.05 -13.29
C ASP A 84 -10.04 13.42 -12.79
N PHE A 85 -10.72 14.10 -11.88
CA PHE A 85 -12.09 13.77 -11.51
C PHE A 85 -13.06 14.24 -12.60
N ILE A 86 -14.02 13.39 -12.95
CA ILE A 86 -15.08 13.73 -13.92
C ILE A 86 -16.10 14.66 -13.26
N SER A 87 -16.38 14.43 -11.97
CA SER A 87 -17.28 15.25 -11.17
C SER A 87 -16.79 15.35 -9.71
N PRO A 88 -17.13 16.43 -8.97
CA PRO A 88 -16.84 16.53 -7.54
C PRO A 88 -17.46 15.39 -6.72
N GLN A 89 -18.59 14.85 -7.17
CA GLN A 89 -19.25 13.73 -6.51
C GLN A 89 -18.41 12.44 -6.56
N ASP A 90 -17.60 12.25 -7.61
CA ASP A 90 -16.69 11.11 -7.69
C ASP A 90 -15.61 11.19 -6.61
N GLU A 91 -15.15 12.40 -6.29
CA GLU A 91 -14.18 12.59 -5.21
C GLU A 91 -14.78 12.24 -3.84
N GLU A 92 -16.02 12.66 -3.58
CA GLU A 92 -16.73 12.34 -2.33
C GLU A 92 -16.93 10.83 -2.14
N LEU A 93 -17.10 10.07 -3.23
CA LEU A 93 -17.25 8.61 -3.19
C LEU A 93 -16.01 7.87 -2.67
N LEU A 94 -14.82 8.49 -2.73
CA LEU A 94 -13.59 7.90 -2.18
C LEU A 94 -13.60 7.84 -0.65
N ASP A 95 -14.38 8.73 -0.02
CA ASP A 95 -14.54 8.82 1.43
C ASP A 95 -15.90 8.26 1.90
N ALA A 96 -16.69 7.71 0.98
CA ALA A 96 -17.98 7.14 1.33
C ALA A 96 -17.81 5.93 2.26
N GLU A 97 -18.66 5.87 3.29
CA GLU A 97 -18.67 4.79 4.27
C GLU A 97 -18.92 3.43 3.62
N ASN A 98 -19.98 3.37 2.81
CA ASN A 98 -20.32 2.25 1.93
C ASN A 98 -19.81 2.50 0.50
N GLY A 99 -18.63 3.12 0.38
CA GLY A 99 -18.01 3.37 -0.90
C GLY A 99 -17.72 2.07 -1.67
N PRO A 100 -17.62 2.13 -3.00
CA PRO A 100 -17.48 0.94 -3.83
C PRO A 100 -16.06 0.33 -3.76
N GLY A 101 -15.20 0.87 -2.90
CA GLY A 101 -13.79 0.57 -2.77
C GLY A 101 -13.38 -0.81 -2.27
N LEU A 102 -12.07 -0.98 -2.05
CA LEU A 102 -11.47 -2.25 -1.65
C LEU A 102 -11.04 -2.28 -0.17
N ARG A 103 -11.51 -1.33 0.63
CA ARG A 103 -11.24 -1.25 2.08
C ARG A 103 -11.60 -2.56 2.80
N TRP A 104 -12.70 -3.21 2.41
CA TRP A 104 -13.14 -4.48 2.99
C TRP A 104 -12.19 -5.65 2.70
N LEU A 105 -11.40 -5.58 1.62
CA LEU A 105 -10.55 -6.68 1.15
C LEU A 105 -9.10 -6.55 1.62
N ILE A 106 -8.53 -5.34 1.55
CA ILE A 106 -7.12 -5.09 1.85
C ILE A 106 -6.88 -3.96 2.88
N GLY A 107 -7.95 -3.37 3.41
CA GLY A 107 -7.89 -2.38 4.50
C GLY A 107 -7.47 -0.96 4.09
N VAL A 108 -7.05 -0.75 2.84
CA VAL A 108 -6.61 0.55 2.34
C VAL A 108 -7.80 1.50 2.13
N PRO A 109 -7.73 2.77 2.56
CA PRO A 109 -8.70 3.79 2.16
C PRO A 109 -8.61 4.10 0.66
N ASP A 110 -9.73 4.26 -0.03
CA ASP A 110 -9.74 4.48 -1.49
C ASP A 110 -9.11 5.81 -1.88
N ARG A 111 -9.36 6.88 -1.10
CA ARG A 111 -8.65 8.16 -1.25
C ARG A 111 -7.14 7.96 -1.17
N LEU A 112 -6.65 7.14 -0.25
CA LEU A 112 -5.22 6.89 -0.14
C LEU A 112 -4.66 6.19 -1.39
N VAL A 113 -5.40 5.28 -2.02
CA VAL A 113 -4.97 4.67 -3.30
C VAL A 113 -4.82 5.75 -4.38
N PHE A 114 -5.76 6.69 -4.47
CA PHE A 114 -5.64 7.83 -5.38
C PHE A 114 -4.38 8.67 -5.09
N VAL A 115 -4.15 9.02 -3.83
CA VAL A 115 -2.97 9.81 -3.41
C VAL A 115 -1.66 9.08 -3.71
N LEU A 116 -1.59 7.77 -3.46
CA LEU A 116 -0.41 6.96 -3.81
C LEU A 116 -0.19 6.92 -5.34
N GLY A 117 -1.27 6.87 -6.13
CA GLY A 117 -1.19 7.00 -7.59
C GLY A 117 -0.65 8.36 -8.03
N LYS A 118 -1.09 9.45 -7.38
CA LYS A 118 -0.55 10.81 -7.57
C LYS A 118 0.95 10.87 -7.25
N MET A 119 1.38 10.30 -6.13
CA MET A 119 2.80 10.21 -5.79
C MET A 119 3.61 9.41 -6.82
N ASN A 120 3.10 8.26 -7.28
CA ASN A 120 3.78 7.44 -8.29
C ASN A 120 3.96 8.21 -9.61
N ASN A 121 2.93 8.89 -10.10
CA ASN A 121 3.03 9.73 -11.32
C ASN A 121 4.07 10.84 -11.16
N LEU A 122 4.08 11.53 -10.01
CA LEU A 122 5.07 12.58 -9.72
C LEU A 122 6.50 12.02 -9.66
N PHE A 123 6.67 10.84 -9.08
CA PHE A 123 7.98 10.17 -9.04
C PHE A 123 8.48 9.81 -10.45
N GLU A 124 7.59 9.34 -11.34
CA GLU A 124 7.97 9.08 -12.74
C GLU A 124 8.39 10.36 -13.49
N ASP A 125 7.75 11.49 -13.21
CA ASP A 125 8.00 12.76 -13.91
C ASP A 125 9.25 13.48 -13.39
N TYR A 126 9.46 13.45 -12.07
CA TYR A 126 10.42 14.32 -11.39
C TYR A 126 11.45 13.56 -10.54
N GLY A 127 11.30 12.24 -10.36
CA GLY A 127 12.06 11.46 -9.39
C GLY A 127 11.88 12.04 -7.98
N ASN A 128 12.99 12.26 -7.27
CA ASN A 128 12.98 12.84 -5.93
C ASN A 128 12.94 14.38 -5.90
N HIS A 129 12.75 15.05 -7.05
CA HIS A 129 12.83 16.51 -7.17
C HIS A 129 11.46 17.17 -7.25
N VAL A 130 10.51 16.70 -6.44
CA VAL A 130 9.15 17.24 -6.37
C VAL A 130 9.16 18.58 -5.63
N ASP A 131 8.38 19.53 -6.14
CA ASP A 131 8.25 20.87 -5.55
C ASP A 131 7.70 20.80 -4.10
N PRO A 132 8.25 21.56 -3.14
CA PRO A 132 7.77 21.57 -1.75
C PRO A 132 6.29 21.93 -1.58
N GLY A 133 5.71 22.74 -2.48
CA GLY A 133 4.29 23.05 -2.50
C GLY A 133 3.44 21.81 -2.79
N MET A 134 3.83 21.02 -3.80
CA MET A 134 3.17 19.74 -4.09
C MET A 134 3.33 18.72 -2.96
N VAL A 135 4.48 18.71 -2.27
CA VAL A 135 4.68 17.86 -1.08
C VAL A 135 3.70 18.22 0.02
N ARG A 136 3.49 19.51 0.29
CA ARG A 136 2.51 19.97 1.30
C ARG A 136 1.07 19.63 0.90
N GLU A 137 0.71 19.79 -0.37
CA GLU A 137 -0.60 19.35 -0.87
C GLU A 137 -0.80 17.84 -0.64
N LEU A 138 0.23 17.02 -0.87
CA LEU A 138 0.17 15.60 -0.59
C LEU A 138 0.06 15.29 0.92
N GLU A 139 0.69 16.09 1.79
CA GLU A 139 0.51 15.94 3.24
C GLU A 139 -0.95 16.21 3.66
N GLU A 140 -1.58 17.22 3.06
CA GLU A 140 -2.99 17.56 3.25
C GLU A 140 -3.91 16.46 2.69
N ASP A 141 -3.62 15.94 1.51
CA ASP A 141 -4.33 14.82 0.87
C ASP A 141 -4.27 13.55 1.74
N ILE A 142 -3.12 13.23 2.35
CA ILE A 142 -2.96 12.09 3.29
C ILE A 142 -3.72 12.37 4.59
N GLU A 143 -3.68 13.58 5.13
CA GLU A 143 -4.42 13.95 6.34
C GLU A 143 -5.94 13.86 6.13
N ALA A 144 -6.41 14.13 4.92
CA ALA A 144 -7.81 13.97 4.53
C ALA A 144 -8.27 12.50 4.50
N CYS A 145 -7.36 11.53 4.42
CA CYS A 145 -7.65 10.08 4.46
C CYS A 145 -8.02 9.60 5.89
N LYS A 146 -9.05 10.18 6.49
CA LYS A 146 -9.46 9.89 7.87
C LYS A 146 -10.04 8.46 7.99
N PRO A 147 -9.79 7.77 9.12
CA PRO A 147 -10.40 6.47 9.35
C PRO A 147 -11.93 6.54 9.33
N ILE A 148 -12.53 5.68 8.52
CA ILE A 148 -13.98 5.51 8.45
C ILE A 148 -14.39 4.51 9.52
N ILE A 149 -15.17 4.96 10.48
CA ILE A 149 -15.66 4.15 11.59
C ILE A 149 -17.07 3.67 11.25
N PHE A 150 -17.15 2.48 10.66
CA PHE A 150 -18.40 1.74 10.66
C PHE A 150 -18.51 1.00 12.01
N SER A 151 -19.50 1.35 12.82
CA SER A 151 -19.83 0.62 14.04
C SER A 151 -21.34 0.43 14.11
N ASN A 152 -21.80 -0.80 13.95
CA ASN A 152 -23.13 -1.17 14.43
C ASN A 152 -23.09 -1.23 15.96
N GLN A 153 -24.23 -0.98 16.63
CA GLN A 153 -24.29 -1.05 18.11
C GLN A 153 -23.89 -2.43 18.69
N GLU A 154 -23.85 -3.47 17.85
CA GLU A 154 -23.51 -4.85 18.23
C GLU A 154 -22.06 -5.25 17.89
N ASP A 155 -21.27 -4.37 17.26
CA ASP A 155 -19.90 -4.72 16.84
C ASP A 155 -18.96 -4.91 18.05
N ASP A 156 -18.15 -5.97 18.03
CA ASP A 156 -17.09 -6.18 19.03
C ASP A 156 -16.13 -4.97 19.03
N PRO A 157 -15.95 -4.27 20.17
CA PRO A 157 -15.06 -3.12 20.28
C PRO A 157 -13.63 -3.41 19.80
N ASN A 158 -13.15 -4.66 19.95
CA ASN A 158 -11.82 -5.05 19.47
C ASN A 158 -11.75 -5.07 17.93
N LEU A 159 -12.84 -5.43 17.25
CA LEU A 159 -12.91 -5.38 15.79
C LEU A 159 -12.94 -3.95 15.28
N VAL A 160 -13.72 -3.07 15.92
CA VAL A 160 -13.76 -1.64 15.60
C VAL A 160 -12.37 -1.02 15.77
N LEU A 161 -11.71 -1.28 16.90
CA LEU A 161 -10.35 -0.82 17.17
C LEU A 161 -9.34 -1.39 16.15
N GLY A 162 -9.47 -2.67 15.77
CA GLY A 162 -8.64 -3.28 14.74
C GLY A 162 -8.77 -2.57 13.40
N ARG A 163 -9.99 -2.25 12.95
CA ARG A 163 -10.24 -1.51 11.70
C ARG A 163 -9.65 -0.10 11.73
N LEU A 164 -9.77 0.58 12.88
CA LEU A 164 -9.16 1.89 13.09
C LEU A 164 -7.63 1.84 12.94
N VAL A 165 -6.98 0.88 13.61
CA VAL A 165 -5.53 0.72 13.53
C VAL A 165 -5.08 0.38 12.11
N VAL A 166 -5.82 -0.44 11.37
CA VAL A 166 -5.51 -0.75 9.96
C VAL A 166 -5.53 0.50 9.10
N GLN A 167 -6.61 1.28 9.15
CA GLN A 167 -6.76 2.48 8.33
C GLN A 167 -5.70 3.54 8.68
N GLU A 168 -5.45 3.74 9.97
CA GLU A 168 -4.44 4.69 10.42
C GLU A 168 -3.03 4.22 10.05
N SER A 169 -2.74 2.91 10.09
CA SER A 169 -1.44 2.37 9.66
C SER A 169 -1.22 2.56 8.15
N TRP A 170 -2.27 2.46 7.34
CA TRP A 170 -2.21 2.80 5.92
C TRP A 170 -1.91 4.28 5.70
N ARG A 171 -2.54 5.18 6.47
CA ARG A 171 -2.26 6.62 6.41
C ARG A 171 -0.81 6.94 6.78
N LEU A 172 -0.27 6.31 7.83
CA LEU A 172 1.15 6.45 8.21
C LEU A 172 2.10 5.87 7.16
N LEU A 173 1.73 4.77 6.49
CA LEU A 173 2.46 4.26 5.32
C LEU A 173 2.52 5.34 4.22
N GLY A 174 1.43 6.04 3.97
CA GLY A 174 1.37 7.15 3.01
C GLY A 174 2.42 8.22 3.31
N TYR A 175 2.54 8.66 4.56
CA TYR A 175 3.56 9.63 4.96
C TYR A 175 4.99 9.11 4.80
N VAL A 176 5.27 7.87 5.19
CA VAL A 176 6.61 7.29 5.00
C VAL A 176 6.95 7.22 3.52
N TYR A 177 6.01 6.80 2.67
CA TYR A 177 6.24 6.76 1.24
C TYR A 177 6.42 8.16 0.65
N LEU A 178 5.64 9.15 1.06
CA LEU A 178 5.84 10.54 0.67
C LEU A 178 7.26 11.01 1.01
N TYR A 179 7.68 10.86 2.26
CA TYR A 179 8.97 11.41 2.69
C TYR A 179 10.16 10.62 2.17
N MET A 180 10.15 9.30 2.28
CA MET A 180 11.29 8.47 1.87
C MET A 180 11.25 8.12 0.38
N GLY A 181 10.09 7.71 -0.11
CA GLY A 181 9.91 7.21 -1.47
C GLY A 181 9.85 8.31 -2.52
N LEU A 182 9.08 9.37 -2.26
CA LEU A 182 8.92 10.49 -3.20
C LEU A 182 9.93 11.61 -2.96
N CYS A 183 10.19 12.00 -1.71
CA CYS A 183 11.13 13.10 -1.41
C CYS A 183 12.58 12.63 -1.19
N GLY A 184 12.84 11.31 -1.22
CA GLY A 184 14.18 10.75 -1.06
C GLY A 184 14.79 10.88 0.35
N ALA A 185 13.99 11.18 1.38
CA ALA A 185 14.49 11.31 2.74
C ALA A 185 14.99 9.97 3.32
N GLU A 186 15.93 10.05 4.26
CA GLU A 186 16.41 8.89 4.99
C GLU A 186 15.50 8.56 6.18
N SER A 187 15.61 7.34 6.71
CA SER A 187 14.84 6.89 7.87
C SER A 187 15.09 7.70 9.15
N SER A 188 16.18 8.47 9.21
CA SER A 188 16.52 9.37 10.31
C SER A 188 15.93 10.78 10.18
N ASP A 189 15.28 11.11 9.07
CA ASP A 189 14.52 12.37 8.94
C ASP A 189 13.50 12.47 10.08
N ALA A 190 13.43 13.62 10.74
CA ALA A 190 12.59 13.82 11.92
C ALA A 190 11.11 13.52 11.65
N ARG A 191 10.62 13.78 10.43
CA ARG A 191 9.25 13.47 10.01
C ARG A 191 9.03 11.97 9.92
N VAL A 192 9.97 11.25 9.32
CA VAL A 192 9.93 9.78 9.20
C VAL A 192 9.98 9.12 10.58
N VAL A 193 10.89 9.57 11.45
CA VAL A 193 11.01 9.07 12.84
C VAL A 193 9.72 9.32 13.62
N LYS A 194 9.09 10.48 13.44
CA LYS A 194 7.80 10.80 14.08
C LYS A 194 6.71 9.81 13.64
N VAL A 195 6.57 9.59 12.33
CA VAL A 195 5.57 8.68 11.75
C VAL A 195 5.81 7.23 12.19
N GLN A 196 7.06 6.75 12.17
CA GLN A 196 7.41 5.40 12.62
C GLN A 196 7.08 5.21 14.12
N LYS A 197 7.38 6.19 14.97
CA LYS A 197 7.02 6.12 16.40
C LYS A 197 5.51 6.11 16.62
N MET A 198 4.74 6.85 15.83
CA MET A 198 3.28 6.82 15.88
C MET A 198 2.78 5.42 15.52
N PHE A 199 3.33 4.80 14.48
CA PHE A 199 2.96 3.44 14.08
C PHE A 199 3.25 2.40 15.16
N MET A 200 4.45 2.43 15.78
CA MET A 200 4.77 1.48 16.85
C MET A 200 3.83 1.62 18.06
N ARG A 201 3.42 2.86 18.39
CA ARG A 201 2.42 3.11 19.44
C ARG A 201 1.05 2.53 19.06
N LEU A 202 0.58 2.78 17.84
CA LEU A 202 -0.69 2.20 17.36
C LEU A 202 -0.68 0.68 17.39
N LEU A 203 0.41 0.08 16.90
CA LEU A 203 0.58 -1.37 16.88
C LEU A 203 0.57 -1.95 18.31
N SER A 204 1.22 -1.28 19.27
CA SER A 204 1.19 -1.69 20.68
C SER A 204 -0.20 -1.61 21.32
N GLY A 205 -1.09 -0.77 20.78
CA GLY A 205 -2.47 -0.60 21.27
C GLY A 205 -3.43 -1.74 20.91
N VAL A 206 -3.04 -2.65 20.01
CA VAL A 206 -3.87 -3.79 19.58
C VAL A 206 -3.18 -5.13 19.83
N LYS A 207 -3.97 -6.13 20.24
CA LYS A 207 -3.44 -7.48 20.52
C LYS A 207 -2.95 -8.17 19.24
N PRO A 208 -1.76 -8.83 19.27
CA PRO A 208 -1.29 -9.67 18.16
C PRO A 208 -2.25 -10.80 17.84
N ARG A 209 -2.78 -10.82 16.62
CA ARG A 209 -3.80 -11.76 16.14
C ARG A 209 -3.84 -11.72 14.62
N ARG A 210 -4.36 -12.81 14.00
CA ARG A 210 -4.58 -12.86 12.54
C ARG A 210 -5.23 -11.58 12.01
N ASN A 211 -6.26 -11.07 12.69
CA ASN A 211 -6.79 -9.73 12.47
C ASN A 211 -6.47 -8.87 13.72
N PRO A 212 -5.85 -7.70 13.58
CA PRO A 212 -5.64 -6.95 12.34
C PRO A 212 -4.38 -7.30 11.54
N ASP A 213 -3.47 -8.14 12.05
CA ASP A 213 -2.10 -8.23 11.51
C ASP A 213 -2.03 -8.63 10.02
N SER A 214 -2.98 -9.44 9.51
CA SER A 214 -3.05 -9.80 8.08
C SER A 214 -3.32 -8.60 7.16
N PHE A 215 -4.01 -7.57 7.65
CA PHE A 215 -4.26 -6.32 6.93
C PHE A 215 -3.13 -5.31 7.09
N LEU A 216 -2.20 -5.57 8.01
CA LEU A 216 -1.05 -4.71 8.29
C LEU A 216 0.21 -5.16 7.54
N LEU A 217 0.15 -6.17 6.66
CA LEU A 217 1.31 -6.69 5.95
C LEU A 217 2.08 -5.59 5.18
N PHE A 218 1.38 -4.79 4.36
CA PHE A 218 2.01 -3.70 3.61
C PHE A 218 2.40 -2.50 4.49
N PRO A 219 1.56 -2.04 5.45
CA PRO A 219 2.01 -1.09 6.47
C PRO A 219 3.29 -1.52 7.20
N MET A 220 3.38 -2.77 7.67
CA MET A 220 4.56 -3.31 8.36
C MET A 220 5.78 -3.38 7.45
N LEU A 221 5.62 -3.69 6.15
CA LEU A 221 6.71 -3.61 5.19
C LEU A 221 7.24 -2.17 5.06
N VAL A 222 6.38 -1.22 4.73
CA VAL A 222 6.80 0.16 4.45
C VAL A 222 7.36 0.83 5.71
N LEU A 223 6.64 0.77 6.83
CA LEU A 223 7.10 1.36 8.09
C LEU A 223 8.27 0.57 8.68
N GLY A 224 8.39 -0.72 8.35
CA GLY A 224 9.53 -1.57 8.69
C GLY A 224 10.82 -1.11 8.00
N VAL A 225 10.77 -0.65 6.75
CA VAL A 225 11.95 -0.06 6.08
C VAL A 225 12.50 1.14 6.87
N ALA A 226 11.62 1.95 7.46
CA ALA A 226 12.00 3.08 8.30
C ALA A 226 12.44 2.70 9.74
N THR A 227 12.35 1.42 10.12
CA THR A 227 12.59 0.97 11.50
C THR A 227 14.04 0.54 11.71
N SER A 228 14.77 1.29 12.54
CA SER A 228 16.19 1.02 12.87
C SER A 228 16.43 0.37 14.24
N SER A 229 15.48 0.47 15.17
CA SER A 229 15.58 -0.11 16.51
C SER A 229 15.42 -1.63 16.45
N LEU A 230 16.41 -2.38 16.97
CA LEU A 230 16.32 -3.86 17.06
C LEU A 230 15.10 -4.33 17.85
N SER A 231 14.67 -3.56 18.85
CA SER A 231 13.46 -3.86 19.63
C SER A 231 12.20 -3.73 18.76
N ASP A 232 12.09 -2.64 18.00
CA ASP A 232 10.93 -2.40 17.13
C ASP A 232 10.91 -3.40 15.98
N GLN A 233 12.08 -3.68 15.38
CA GLN A 233 12.25 -4.74 14.38
C GLN A 233 11.75 -6.08 14.93
N SER A 234 12.17 -6.46 16.14
CA SER A 234 11.73 -7.70 16.79
C SER A 234 10.21 -7.76 17.00
N ILE A 235 9.57 -6.63 17.34
CA ILE A 235 8.12 -6.53 17.46
C ILE A 235 7.44 -6.74 16.10
N LEU A 236 7.93 -6.09 15.03
CA LEU A 236 7.40 -6.26 13.68
C LEU A 236 7.55 -7.70 13.18
N LEU A 237 8.72 -8.32 13.43
CA LEU A 237 8.94 -9.72 13.12
C LEU A 237 7.95 -10.62 13.87
N ALA A 238 7.81 -10.45 15.19
CA ALA A 238 6.87 -11.26 15.97
C ALA A 238 5.42 -11.16 15.44
N ARG A 239 5.00 -9.97 15.00
CA ARG A 239 3.68 -9.73 14.40
C ARG A 239 3.52 -10.41 13.05
N LEU A 240 4.47 -10.19 12.15
CA LEU A 240 4.46 -10.78 10.82
C LEU A 240 4.44 -12.32 10.91
N TRP A 241 5.20 -12.93 11.83
CA TRP A 241 5.27 -14.38 12.02
C TRP A 241 4.00 -14.91 12.71
N GLY A 242 3.18 -14.03 13.30
CA GLY A 242 1.83 -14.38 13.74
C GLY A 242 0.85 -14.63 12.57
N VAL A 243 1.20 -14.20 11.36
CA VAL A 243 0.40 -14.40 10.14
C VAL A 243 0.91 -15.64 9.42
N SER A 244 0.02 -16.62 9.20
CA SER A 244 0.38 -17.95 8.66
C SER A 244 1.14 -17.89 7.33
N GLU A 245 0.74 -16.97 6.48
CA GLU A 245 1.27 -16.75 5.15
C GLU A 245 2.75 -16.32 5.25
N CYS A 246 3.13 -15.52 6.25
CA CYS A 246 4.51 -15.06 6.44
C CYS A 246 5.50 -16.15 6.88
N ASN A 247 5.02 -17.24 7.49
CA ASN A 247 5.87 -18.36 7.90
C ASN A 247 6.07 -19.41 6.80
N LYS A 248 5.37 -19.32 5.69
CA LYS A 248 5.41 -20.33 4.63
C LYS A 248 6.34 -19.86 3.51
N LEU A 249 7.45 -20.56 3.30
CA LEU A 249 8.36 -20.28 2.19
C LEU A 249 7.62 -20.27 0.85
N GLY A 250 7.96 -19.32 -0.01
CA GLY A 250 7.37 -19.19 -1.35
C GLY A 250 6.04 -18.44 -1.38
N THR A 251 5.59 -17.83 -0.27
CA THR A 251 4.47 -16.89 -0.26
C THR A 251 4.95 -15.43 -0.26
N MET A 252 4.08 -14.52 -0.70
CA MET A 252 4.30 -13.08 -0.65
C MET A 252 4.55 -12.59 0.78
N GLY A 253 3.80 -13.10 1.76
CA GLY A 253 4.01 -12.76 3.17
C GLY A 253 5.43 -13.11 3.63
N ASN A 254 5.94 -14.28 3.24
CA ASN A 254 7.29 -14.69 3.59
C ASN A 254 8.36 -13.87 2.84
N ASP A 255 8.09 -13.48 1.60
CA ASP A 255 8.98 -12.57 0.86
C ASP A 255 9.06 -11.19 1.54
N VAL A 256 7.95 -10.64 2.03
CA VAL A 256 7.92 -9.40 2.82
C VAL A 256 8.85 -9.48 4.04
N VAL A 257 8.76 -10.58 4.78
CA VAL A 257 9.62 -10.92 5.92
C VAL A 257 11.10 -10.94 5.52
N ARG A 258 11.43 -11.61 4.41
CA ARG A 258 12.82 -11.73 3.92
C ARG A 258 13.37 -10.40 3.41
N ILE A 259 12.52 -9.59 2.77
CA ILE A 259 12.85 -8.24 2.29
C ILE A 259 13.22 -7.34 3.47
N LEU A 260 12.41 -7.30 4.53
CA LEU A 260 12.70 -6.50 5.72
C LEU A 260 14.03 -6.91 6.37
N ASN A 261 14.26 -8.21 6.54
CA ASN A 261 15.52 -8.70 7.09
C ASN A 261 16.74 -8.32 6.22
N ASP A 262 16.63 -8.38 4.89
CA ASP A 262 17.70 -7.94 3.98
C ASP A 262 17.95 -6.43 4.08
N VAL A 263 16.89 -5.60 4.16
CA VAL A 263 17.02 -4.16 4.38
C VAL A 263 17.77 -3.90 5.69
N TRP A 264 17.28 -4.44 6.81
CA TRP A 264 17.86 -4.19 8.13
C TRP A 264 19.32 -4.65 8.24
N ALA A 265 19.64 -5.82 7.67
CA ALA A 265 21.02 -6.31 7.64
C ALA A 265 21.97 -5.37 6.88
N ARG A 266 21.49 -4.73 5.80
CA ARG A 266 22.30 -3.82 4.97
C ARG A 266 22.31 -2.37 5.45
N THR A 267 21.44 -2.03 6.39
CA THR A 267 21.36 -0.69 6.99
C THR A 267 21.92 -0.67 8.42
N VAL A 268 22.58 -1.75 8.87
CA VAL A 268 23.31 -1.71 10.14
C VAL A 268 24.36 -0.60 10.09
N GLY A 269 24.27 0.34 11.03
CA GLY A 269 25.20 1.46 11.14
C GLY A 269 24.93 2.66 10.23
N ARG A 270 23.81 2.67 9.49
CA ARG A 270 23.38 3.85 8.70
C ARG A 270 21.86 3.97 8.65
N SER A 271 21.36 5.12 8.23
CA SER A 271 19.94 5.28 7.94
C SER A 271 19.55 4.53 6.66
N ALA A 272 18.35 3.95 6.67
CA ALA A 272 17.77 3.32 5.50
C ALA A 272 17.27 4.40 4.53
N VAL A 273 17.39 4.13 3.23
CA VAL A 273 16.78 4.95 2.17
C VAL A 273 15.84 4.09 1.34
N TRP A 274 14.91 4.71 0.61
CA TRP A 274 13.89 3.93 -0.11
C TRP A 274 14.46 2.99 -1.18
N SER A 275 15.62 3.33 -1.78
CA SER A 275 16.33 2.44 -2.71
C SER A 275 16.82 1.13 -2.07
N ASP A 276 16.92 1.05 -0.74
CA ASP A 276 17.21 -0.20 -0.05
C ASP A 276 16.09 -1.22 -0.20
N LEU A 277 14.82 -0.77 -0.21
CA LEU A 277 13.67 -1.63 -0.49
C LEU A 277 13.79 -2.25 -1.88
N ARG A 278 14.10 -1.44 -2.90
CA ARG A 278 14.30 -1.91 -4.28
C ARG A 278 15.38 -2.99 -4.37
N LYS A 279 16.52 -2.75 -3.74
CA LYS A 279 17.65 -3.70 -3.72
C LYS A 279 17.27 -5.01 -3.02
N ALA A 280 16.50 -4.92 -1.94
CA ALA A 280 16.01 -6.10 -1.24
C ALA A 280 15.02 -6.90 -2.10
N CYS A 281 14.06 -6.25 -2.77
CA CYS A 281 13.16 -6.91 -3.73
C CYS A 281 13.94 -7.65 -4.82
N LEU A 282 14.90 -6.99 -5.46
CA LEU A 282 15.75 -7.61 -6.48
C LEU A 282 16.50 -8.84 -5.96
N ARG A 283 17.03 -8.80 -4.73
CA ARG A 283 17.78 -9.92 -4.13
C ARG A 283 16.89 -11.08 -3.70
N ILE A 284 15.71 -10.80 -3.16
CA ILE A 284 14.84 -11.81 -2.54
C ILE A 284 13.93 -12.47 -3.57
N ILE A 285 13.36 -11.68 -4.48
CA ILE A 285 12.34 -12.13 -5.44
C ILE A 285 12.75 -11.99 -6.91
N GLY A 286 13.92 -11.37 -7.19
CA GLY A 286 14.49 -11.31 -8.54
C GLY A 286 13.86 -10.30 -9.48
N VAL A 287 12.97 -9.41 -8.98
CA VAL A 287 12.22 -8.43 -9.78
C VAL A 287 12.18 -7.05 -9.18
#